data_AF-A0A7V3GTX5-F1
#
_entry.id   AF-A0A7V3GTX5-F1
#
_cell.length_a   1.000
_cell.length_b   1.000
_cell.length_c   1.000
_cell.angle_alpha   90.00
_cell.angle_beta   90.00
_cell.angle_gamma   90.00
#
_symmetry.space_group_name_H-M   'P 1'
#
loop_
_entity.id
_entity.type
_entity.pdbx_description
1 polymer ?
#
loop_
_entity_poly.entity_id
_entity_poly.type
_entity_poly.pdbx_seq_one_letter_code
_entity_poly.pdbx_strand_id
1 'polypeptide(L)' 'ASDLLKKAAGVEKGAGNPLRDKVGKVTKAQVREIAETKMKDLNAVDIEGAMRQIEGTARSMGIEVVD' A
#
# COMPACT_ATOMS: atom_id res chain seq x y z
N ALA A 1 1.31 -3.74 7.10
CA ALA A 1 1.17 -3.17 5.75
C ALA A 1 0.94 -1.67 5.88
N SER A 2 -0.02 -1.25 6.70
CA SER A 2 -0.38 0.15 6.92
C SER A 2 0.77 1.06 7.33
N ASP A 3 1.70 0.62 8.20
CA ASP A 3 2.84 1.46 8.61
C ASP A 3 3.90 1.63 7.52
N LEU A 4 4.16 0.57 6.74
CA LEU A 4 5.07 0.63 5.60
C LEU A 4 4.50 1.50 4.48
N LEU A 5 3.19 1.41 4.21
CA LEU A 5 2.49 2.26 3.26
C LEU A 5 2.47 3.72 3.71
N LYS A 6 2.21 4.00 4.99
CA LYS A 6 2.29 5.35 5.56
C LYS A 6 3.68 5.96 5.38
N LYS A 7 4.73 5.18 5.67
CA LYS A 7 6.12 5.61 5.51
C LYS A 7 6.47 5.85 4.04
N ALA A 8 6.08 4.96 3.13
CA ALA A 8 6.35 5.10 1.70
C ALA A 8 5.58 6.27 1.07
N ALA A 9 4.35 6.53 1.53
CA ALA A 9 3.53 7.64 1.07
C ALA A 9 3.87 8.98 1.75
N GLY A 10 4.71 8.98 2.80
CA GLY A 10 5.06 10.17 3.57
C GLY A 10 3.90 10.73 4.40
N VAL A 11 2.95 9.89 4.82
CA VAL A 11 1.74 10.32 5.56
C VAL A 11 1.71 9.75 6.96
N GLU A 12 1.31 10.56 7.95
CA GLU A 12 1.21 10.10 9.34
C GLU A 12 -0.06 9.28 9.59
N LYS A 13 -1.14 9.58 8.85
CA LYS A 13 -2.45 8.91 8.97
C LYS A 13 -3.07 8.61 7.60
N GLY A 14 -3.94 7.60 7.57
CA GLY A 14 -4.79 7.33 6.41
C GLY A 14 -5.92 8.36 6.26
N ALA A 15 -6.59 8.31 5.11
CA ALA A 15 -7.75 9.16 4.83
C ALA A 15 -8.91 8.85 5.77
N GLY A 16 -9.55 9.91 6.29
CA GLY A 16 -10.81 9.78 7.02
C GLY A 16 -11.95 9.27 6.12
N ASN A 17 -11.93 9.64 4.83
CA ASN A 17 -12.80 9.09 3.81
C ASN A 17 -12.00 8.70 2.55
N PRO A 18 -11.56 7.43 2.42
CA PRO A 18 -10.73 6.96 1.30
C PRO A 18 -11.33 7.11 -0.11
N LEU A 19 -12.66 7.21 -0.20
CA LEU A 19 -13.37 7.42 -1.46
C LEU A 19 -13.32 8.87 -1.93
N ARG A 20 -13.26 9.83 -1.00
CA ARG A 20 -13.28 11.27 -1.29
C ARG A 20 -11.89 11.89 -1.20
N ASP A 21 -11.12 11.49 -0.21
CA ASP A 21 -9.84 12.09 0.13
C ASP A 21 -8.69 11.11 -0.20
N LYS A 22 -7.79 11.55 -1.09
CA LYS A 22 -6.51 10.88 -1.31
C LYS A 22 -5.44 11.59 -0.50
N VAL A 23 -4.88 10.90 0.48
CA VAL A 23 -3.94 11.51 1.45
C VAL A 23 -2.48 11.27 1.09
N GLY A 24 -2.17 10.35 0.18
CA GLY A 24 -0.80 10.05 -0.22
C GLY A 24 -0.73 9.28 -1.54
N LYS A 25 0.49 9.14 -2.07
CA LYS A 25 0.78 8.41 -3.30
C LYS A 25 1.97 7.48 -3.08
N VAL A 26 1.93 6.30 -3.68
CA VAL A 26 3.05 5.36 -3.71
C VAL A 26 3.25 4.84 -5.12
N THR A 27 4.49 4.56 -5.52
CA THR A 27 4.77 3.96 -6.83
C THR A 27 4.59 2.45 -6.81
N LYS A 28 4.39 1.82 -7.97
CA LYS A 28 4.38 0.35 -8.05
C LYS A 28 5.69 -0.28 -7.56
N ALA A 29 6.82 0.39 -7.76
CA ALA A 29 8.11 -0.06 -7.24
C ALA A 29 8.10 -0.12 -5.70
N GLN A 30 7.58 0.92 -5.04
CA GLN A 30 7.44 0.92 -3.57
C GLN A 30 6.46 -0.15 -3.08
N VAL A 31 5.34 -0.33 -3.79
CA VAL A 31 4.36 -1.39 -3.48
C VAL A 31 5.03 -2.77 -3.56
N ARG A 32 5.85 -3.00 -4.58
CA ARG A 32 6.63 -4.25 -4.74
C ARG A 32 7.61 -4.46 -3.60
N GLU A 33 8.41 -3.46 -3.24
CA GLU A 33 9.35 -3.56 -2.11
C GLU A 33 8.63 -3.86 -0.79
N ILE A 34 7.48 -3.22 -0.55
CA ILE A 34 6.64 -3.49 0.63
C ILE A 34 6.09 -4.92 0.58
N ALA A 35 5.64 -5.37 -0.59
CA ALA A 35 5.13 -6.72 -0.79
C ALA A 35 6.21 -7.78 -0.56
N GLU A 36 7.43 -7.58 -1.07
CA GLU A 36 8.59 -8.46 -0.86
C GLU A 36 9.00 -8.50 0.62
N THR A 37 9.08 -7.33 1.26
CA THR A 37 9.40 -7.24 2.70
C THR A 37 8.35 -7.95 3.56
N LYS A 38 7.07 -7.82 3.19
CA LYS A 38 5.95 -8.38 3.94
C LYS A 38 5.54 -9.77 3.46
N MET A 39 6.20 -10.34 2.46
CA MET A 39 5.81 -11.59 1.82
C MET A 39 5.67 -12.74 2.83
N LYS A 40 6.54 -12.77 3.84
CA LYS A 40 6.50 -13.79 4.91
C LYS A 40 5.27 -13.68 5.83
N ASP A 41 4.65 -12.52 5.91
CA ASP A 41 3.44 -12.27 6.70
C ASP A 41 2.15 -12.36 5.86
N LEU A 42 2.27 -12.45 4.53
CA LEU A 42 1.15 -12.46 3.61
C LEU A 42 0.86 -13.89 3.18
N ASN A 43 -0.41 -14.22 3.01
CA ASN A 43 -0.84 -15.51 2.44
C ASN A 43 -0.78 -15.50 0.89
N ALA A 44 0.13 -14.71 0.30
CA ALA A 44 0.28 -14.61 -1.14
C ALA A 44 1.04 -15.81 -1.69
N VAL A 45 0.61 -16.31 -2.86
CA VAL A 45 1.30 -17.40 -3.57
C VAL A 45 2.52 -16.87 -4.33
N ASP A 46 2.42 -15.63 -4.83
CA ASP A 46 3.43 -14.94 -5.61
C ASP A 46 3.53 -13.46 -5.22
N ILE A 47 4.57 -12.78 -5.73
CA ILE A 47 4.77 -11.35 -5.49
C ILE A 47 3.62 -10.52 -6.06
N GLU A 48 3.02 -10.91 -7.19
CA GLU A 48 1.89 -10.18 -7.76
C GLU A 48 0.66 -10.21 -6.86
N GLY A 49 0.34 -11.35 -6.26
CA GLY A 49 -0.71 -11.50 -5.27
C GLY A 49 -0.42 -10.74 -3.97
N ALA A 50 0.85 -10.66 -3.58
CA ALA A 50 1.27 -9.83 -2.45
C ALA A 50 1.09 -8.35 -2.77
N MET A 51 1.51 -7.89 -3.96
CA MET A 51 1.29 -6.52 -4.43
C MET A 51 -0.19 -6.18 -4.43
N ARG A 52 -1.09 -7.03 -4.97
CA ARG A 52 -2.54 -6.79 -4.94
C ARG A 52 -3.10 -6.61 -3.53
N GLN A 53 -2.60 -7.36 -2.54
CA GLN A 53 -3.00 -7.19 -1.14
C GLN A 53 -2.53 -5.84 -0.58
N ILE A 54 -1.30 -5.43 -0.91
CA ILE A 54 -0.77 -4.13 -0.51
C ILE A 54 -1.52 -2.98 -1.21
N GLU A 55 -1.83 -3.09 -2.50
CA GLU A 55 -2.65 -2.13 -3.26
C GLU A 55 -4.05 -1.99 -2.67
N GLY A 56 -4.69 -3.11 -2.31
CA GLY A 56 -5.98 -3.09 -1.62
C GLY A 56 -5.92 -2.34 -0.29
N THR A 57 -4.82 -2.51 0.46
CA THR A 57 -4.57 -1.77 1.70
C THR A 57 -4.32 -0.28 1.42
N ALA A 58 -3.54 0.06 0.39
CA ALA A 58 -3.31 1.45 0.00
C ALA A 58 -4.64 2.13 -0.35
N ARG A 59 -5.48 1.48 -1.15
CA ARG A 59 -6.80 1.98 -1.54
C ARG A 59 -7.72 2.21 -0.35
N SER A 60 -7.77 1.30 0.63
CA SER A 60 -8.59 1.46 1.84
C SER A 60 -8.07 2.54 2.79
N MET A 61 -6.79 2.91 2.67
CA MET A 61 -6.19 4.03 3.39
C MET A 61 -6.30 5.37 2.65
N GLY A 62 -6.87 5.40 1.45
CA GLY A 62 -6.89 6.61 0.61
C GLY A 62 -5.52 6.97 0.06
N ILE A 63 -4.63 5.99 -0.09
CA ILE A 63 -3.35 6.15 -0.76
C ILE A 63 -3.52 5.68 -2.20
N GLU A 64 -3.11 6.51 -3.15
CA GLU A 64 -3.17 6.21 -4.58
C GLU A 64 -1.89 5.54 -5.05
N VAL A 65 -2.02 4.47 -5.83
CA VAL A 65 -0.88 3.80 -6.44
C VAL A 65 -0.68 4.42 -7.83
N VAL A 66 0.45 5.09 -8.01
CA VAL A 66 0.88 5.68 -9.28
C VAL A 66 1.97 4.80 -9.89
N ASP A 67 2.15 4.88 -11.21
CA ASP A 67 3.22 4.13 -11.90
C ASP A 67 4.60 4.63 -11.47
#